data_AF-A0A964D738-F1
#
_entry.id   AF-A0A964D738-F1
#
_cell.length_a   1.000
_cell.length_b   1.000
_cell.length_c   1.000
_cell.angle_alpha   90.00
_cell.angle_beta   90.00
_cell.angle_gamma   90.00
#
_symmetry.space_group_name_H-M   'P 1'
#
loop_
_entity.id
_entity.type
_entity.pdbx_description
1 polymer ?
#
loop_
_entity_poly.entity_id
_entity_poly.type
_entity_poly.pdbx_seq_one_letter_code
_entity_poly.pdbx_strand_id
1 'polypeptide(L)' 'MKYSIGDIVEFKIGSIETDKGEVKFIEEDCNESNLYINSYSGWAYKVPEKKIVSR' A
#
# COMPACT_ATOMS: atom_id res chain seq x y z
N MET A 1 -6.23 11.27 -6.32
CA MET A 1 -5.76 9.98 -5.80
C MET A 1 -5.10 9.18 -6.90
N LYS A 2 -3.89 8.67 -6.66
CA LYS A 2 -3.14 7.84 -7.62
C LYS A 2 -3.58 6.36 -7.59
N TYR A 3 -4.17 5.94 -6.48
CA TYR A 3 -4.60 4.55 -6.22
C TYR A 3 -6.08 4.49 -5.87
N SER A 4 -6.66 3.30 -5.98
CA SER A 4 -8.07 2.99 -5.72
C SER A 4 -8.19 1.68 -4.95
N ILE A 5 -9.30 1.51 -4.22
CA ILE A 5 -9.62 0.22 -3.60
C ILE A 5 -9.74 -0.84 -4.69
N GLY A 6 -9.12 -2.00 -4.48
CA GLY A 6 -9.00 -3.08 -5.46
C GLY A 6 -7.71 -3.02 -6.30
N ASP A 7 -6.94 -1.94 -6.22
CA ASP A 7 -5.64 -1.89 -6.89
C ASP A 7 -4.69 -2.90 -6.28
N ILE A 8 -3.99 -3.62 -7.15
CA ILE A 8 -2.86 -4.45 -6.76
C ILE A 8 -1.63 -3.53 -6.79
N VAL A 9 -0.85 -3.52 -5.72
CA VAL A 9 0.32 -2.65 -5.60
C VAL A 9 1.51 -3.43 -5.05
N GLU A 10 2.70 -3.05 -5.49
CA GLU A 10 3.96 -3.47 -4.87
C GLU A 10 4.49 -2.35 -3.97
N PHE A 11 4.90 -2.70 -2.76
CA PHE A 11 5.30 -1.73 -1.74
C PHE A 11 6.44 -2.23 -0.88
N LYS A 12 7.18 -1.29 -0.28
CA LYS A 12 8.33 -1.62 0.58
C LYS A 12 7.91 -2.08 1.98
N ILE A 13 8.39 -3.24 2.39
CA ILE A 13 8.39 -3.73 3.76
C ILE A 13 9.82 -3.59 4.30
N GLY A 14 10.07 -2.56 5.12
CA GLY A 14 11.42 -2.25 5.59
C GLY A 14 12.30 -1.58 4.52
N SER A 15 13.62 -1.77 4.62
CA SER A 15 14.61 -1.02 3.83
C SER A 15 14.92 -1.63 2.46
N ILE A 16 14.75 -2.95 2.29
CA ILE A 16 15.21 -3.68 1.10
C ILE A 16 14.08 -4.55 0.51
N GLU A 17 13.17 -5.06 1.34
CA GLU A 17 12.15 -6.00 0.88
C GLU A 17 10.93 -5.28 0.32
N THR A 18 10.34 -5.85 -0.72
CA THR A 18 9.04 -5.46 -1.25
C THR A 18 8.05 -6.60 -1.13
N ASP A 19 6.79 -6.26 -1.05
CA ASP A 19 5.68 -7.21 -1.04
C ASP A 19 4.54 -6.70 -1.90
N LYS A 20 3.59 -7.58 -2.22
CA LYS A 20 2.50 -7.31 -3.15
C LYS A 20 1.16 -7.63 -2.50
N GLY A 21 0.20 -6.74 -2.71
CA GLY A 21 -1.13 -6.92 -2.14
C GLY A 21 -2.18 -6.03 -2.77
N GLU A 22 -3.42 -6.23 -2.33
CA GLU A 22 -4.57 -5.48 -2.80
C GLU A 22 -4.96 -4.39 -1.80
N VAL A 23 -5.16 -3.17 -2.31
CA VAL A 23 -5.64 -2.03 -1.52
C VAL A 23 -7.08 -2.29 -1.10
N LYS A 24 -7.33 -2.31 0.21
CA LYS A 24 -8.68 -2.52 0.79
C LYS A 24 -9.28 -1.24 1.33
N PHE A 25 -8.46 -0.30 1.79
CA PHE A 25 -8.92 0.99 2.29
C PHE A 25 -7.87 2.06 2.06
N ILE A 26 -8.31 3.31 1.89
CA ILE A 26 -7.44 4.47 1.71
C ILE A 26 -7.83 5.50 2.77
N GLU A 27 -6.89 5.86 3.61
CA GLU A 27 -7.02 6.95 4.57
C GLU A 27 -6.37 8.19 3.96
N GLU A 28 -7.19 9.20 3.66
CA GLU A 28 -6.72 10.49 3.17
C GLU A 28 -6.34 11.39 4.35
N ASP A 29 -5.10 11.88 4.34
CA ASP A 29 -4.62 12.92 5.24
C ASP A 29 -4.21 14.14 4.41
N CYS A 30 -4.19 15.32 5.04
CA CYS A 30 -3.82 16.56 4.37
C CYS A 30 -2.34 16.59 3.93
N ASN A 31 -1.48 15.74 4.50
CA ASN A 31 -0.06 15.66 4.13
C ASN A 31 0.30 14.40 3.33
N GLU A 32 -0.17 13.22 3.74
CA GLU A 32 0.19 11.94 3.10
C GLU A 32 -0.91 10.89 3.27
N SER A 33 -1.43 10.36 2.16
CA SER A 33 -2.40 9.28 2.20
C SER A 33 -1.76 7.95 2.61
N ASN A 34 -2.48 7.16 3.40
CA ASN A 34 -2.10 5.81 3.78
C ASN A 34 -2.99 4.78 3.07
N LEU A 35 -2.37 3.75 2.51
CA LEU A 35 -3.02 2.62 1.87
C LEU A 35 -3.02 1.44 2.85
N TYR A 36 -4.19 0.88 3.08
CA TYR A 36 -4.35 -0.35 3.85
C TYR A 36 -4.44 -1.51 2.87
N ILE A 37 -3.41 -2.35 2.88
CA ILE A 37 -3.16 -3.36 1.85
C ILE A 37 -3.20 -4.74 2.50
N ASN A 38 -4.01 -5.64 1.95
CA ASN A 38 -3.91 -7.05 2.26
C ASN A 38 -2.87 -7.67 1.33
N SER A 39 -1.74 -8.06 1.91
CA SER A 39 -0.68 -8.74 1.19
C SER A 39 -1.06 -10.18 0.83
N TYR A 40 -0.55 -10.65 -0.30
CA TYR A 40 -0.60 -12.05 -0.68
C TYR A 40 0.27 -12.95 0.21
N SER A 41 1.14 -12.37 1.04
CA SER A 41 1.83 -13.08 2.13
C SER A 41 0.91 -13.43 3.32
N GLY A 42 -0.35 -12.98 3.30
CA GLY A 42 -1.35 -13.26 4.33
C GLY A 42 -1.41 -12.22 5.45
N TRP A 43 -0.61 -11.17 5.37
CA TRP A 43 -0.57 -10.06 6.33
C TRP A 43 -1.34 -8.84 5.82
N ALA A 44 -1.81 -8.00 6.76
CA ALA A 44 -2.37 -6.70 6.45
C ALA A 44 -1.38 -5.59 6.85
N TYR A 45 -1.17 -4.61 5.96
CA TYR A 45 -0.22 -3.53 6.15
C TYR A 45 -0.88 -2.16 6.01
N LYS A 46 -0.47 -1.20 6.85
CA LYS A 46 -0.68 0.24 6.65
C LYS A 46 0.57 0.82 5.99
N VAL A 47 0.44 1.32 4.78
CA VAL A 47 1.56 1.73 3.93
C VAL A 47 1.35 3.16 3.43
N PRO A 48 2.26 4.10 3.75
CA PRO A 48 2.17 5.46 3.20
C PRO A 48 2.42 5.45 1.69
N GLU A 49 1.75 6.33 0.94
CA GLU A 49 1.77 6.36 -0.52
C GLU A 49 3.21 6.39 -1.10
N LYS A 50 4.14 7.10 -0.46
CA LYS A 50 5.55 7.18 -0.89
C LYS A 50 6.31 5.85 -0.88
N LYS A 51 5.81 4.84 -0.17
CA LYS A 51 6.42 3.50 -0.09
C LYS A 51 5.88 2.55 -1.17
N ILE A 52 4.89 2.97 -1.95
CA ILE A 52 4.42 2.22 -3.11
C ILE A 52 5.45 2.36 -4.23
N VAL A 53 5.89 1.23 -4.75
CA VAL A 53 6.89 1.14 -5.82
C VAL A 53 6.19 1.09 -7.18
N SER A 54 5.10 0.31 -7.29
CA SER A 54 4.34 0.16 -8.53
C SER A 54 2.87 -0.24 -8.28
N ARG A 55 2.06 -0.10 -9.34
CA ARG A 55 0.67 -0.57 -9.45
C ARG A 55 0.63 -1.65 -10.53
#